data_AF-A0A972AGI9-F1
#
_entry.id   AF-A0A972AGI9-F1
#
_cell.length_a   1.000
_cell.length_b   1.000
_cell.length_c   1.000
_cell.angle_alpha   90.00
_cell.angle_beta   90.00
_cell.angle_gamma   90.00
#
_symmetry.space_group_name_H-M   'P 1'
#
loop_
_entity.id
_entity.type
_entity.pdbx_description
1 polymer ?
#
loop_
_entity_poly.entity_id
_entity_poly.type
_entity_poly.pdbx_seq_one_letter_code
_entity_poly.pdbx_strand_id
1 'polypeptide(L)'
;MVIKDSAAWTFSGAIKGFLKMYDDGLKNNEKRVNAFQRKQEKHDRLIAQGKDPGWKVIPPAVVDMDRVRADIQQQMVNLADKYQAMNIQEPHENKHQKAVQLLAYLNENAAGIVNKVTQYAAKAKAIKLMEEVGIPEPRQRYRQYPFEFSGGMRQRIVIAIALAADPDILICDEPTTALDVTIQAQILELINKLKKERNLSIIFITHDLGVVANMADRIAVMYAGKIVEQGTAQEVFYEPAHPYTWALLSSMPDLDTKEKLEAIPGTPPNMIYPPKGDAFADRNRYAMEIDFEMEPPMFDLSPTHSAATWLLHPDAPKANPPAVVVERIRKMKARAEVNSHE
;
A
#
# COMPACT_ATOMS: atom_id res chain seq x y z
N MET A 1 12.81 -0.05 -11.36
CA MET A 1 13.52 -1.31 -11.60
C MET A 1 13.08 -2.31 -10.55
N VAL A 2 12.20 -3.27 -10.88
CA VAL A 2 11.86 -4.35 -9.93
C VAL A 2 13.07 -5.27 -9.85
N ILE A 3 13.97 -4.96 -8.91
CA ILE A 3 15.08 -5.84 -8.60
C ILE A 3 14.43 -7.06 -7.95
N LYS A 4 14.41 -8.20 -8.65
CA LYS A 4 14.01 -9.46 -8.05
C LYS A 4 14.93 -9.71 -6.86
N ASP A 5 14.38 -9.58 -5.66
CA ASP A 5 15.09 -9.98 -4.46
C ASP A 5 15.17 -11.51 -4.42
N SER A 6 16.19 -12.01 -5.11
CA SER A 6 16.46 -13.44 -5.20
C SER A 6 16.63 -14.08 -3.82
N ALA A 7 17.07 -13.32 -2.80
CA ALA A 7 17.27 -13.86 -1.46
C ALA A 7 15.94 -14.01 -0.71
N ALA A 8 15.06 -13.01 -0.77
CA ALA A 8 13.70 -13.11 -0.23
C ALA A 8 12.92 -14.25 -0.90
N TRP A 9 13.07 -14.39 -2.22
CA TRP A 9 12.41 -15.45 -3.00
C TRP A 9 12.88 -16.85 -2.60
N THR A 10 14.18 -17.05 -2.40
CA THR A 10 14.73 -18.36 -1.99
C THR A 10 14.51 -18.67 -0.51
N PHE A 11 14.47 -17.64 0.35
CA PHE A 11 14.31 -17.79 1.80
C PHE A 11 13.00 -18.50 2.15
N SER A 12 11.87 -18.07 1.57
CA SER A 12 10.56 -18.66 1.87
C SER A 12 10.50 -20.16 1.57
N GLY A 13 11.08 -20.59 0.44
CA GLY A 13 11.15 -22.01 0.07
C GLY A 13 12.09 -22.82 0.98
N ALA A 14 13.28 -22.28 1.24
CA ALA A 14 14.29 -22.95 2.06
C ALA A 14 13.83 -23.13 3.52
N ILE A 15 13.28 -22.07 4.14
CA ILE A 15 12.83 -22.11 5.54
C ILE A 15 11.68 -23.09 5.72
N LYS A 16 10.71 -23.13 4.80
CA LYS A 16 9.62 -24.11 4.85
C LYS A 16 10.13 -25.54 4.76
N GLY A 17 11.15 -25.78 3.92
CA GLY A 17 11.83 -27.08 3.82
C GLY A 17 12.48 -27.49 5.13
N PHE A 18 13.30 -26.61 5.70
CA PHE A 18 14.01 -26.89 6.95
C PHE A 18 13.08 -27.07 8.16
N LEU A 19 12.05 -26.23 8.30
CA LEU A 19 11.05 -26.37 9.36
C LEU A 19 10.29 -27.70 9.26
N LYS A 20 9.94 -28.13 8.04
CA LYS A 20 9.29 -29.42 7.82
C LYS A 20 10.20 -30.59 8.21
N MET A 21 11.50 -30.50 7.91
CA MET A 21 12.48 -31.51 8.33
C MET A 21 12.66 -31.54 9.85
N TYR A 22 12.70 -30.35 10.49
CA TYR A 22 12.80 -30.21 11.93
C TYR A 22 11.59 -30.84 12.65
N ASP A 23 10.38 -30.53 12.19
CA ASP A 23 9.13 -31.09 12.72
C ASP A 23 9.04 -32.61 12.54
N ASP A 24 9.48 -33.13 11.40
CA ASP A 24 9.57 -34.57 11.16
C ASP A 24 10.54 -35.24 12.13
N GLY A 25 11.72 -34.64 12.33
CA GLY A 25 12.71 -35.11 13.28
C GLY A 25 12.17 -35.18 14.71
N LEU A 26 11.52 -34.12 15.19
CA LEU A 26 10.89 -34.08 16.52
C LEU A 26 9.85 -35.20 16.72
N LYS A 27 9.02 -35.48 15.70
CA LYS A 27 7.91 -36.43 15.83
C LYS A 27 8.32 -37.88 15.61
N ASN A 28 9.30 -38.12 14.74
CA ASN A 28 9.54 -39.44 14.16
C ASN A 28 10.92 -40.01 14.45
N ASN A 29 11.93 -39.24 14.87
CA ASN A 29 13.28 -39.78 15.11
C ASN A 29 13.27 -40.88 16.17
N GLU A 30 12.66 -40.62 17.33
CA GLU A 30 12.59 -41.59 18.43
C GLU A 30 11.85 -42.87 18.00
N LYS A 31 10.76 -42.73 17.24
CA LYS A 31 10.02 -43.88 16.69
C LYS A 31 10.87 -44.69 15.72
N ARG A 32 11.65 -44.03 14.85
CA ARG A 32 12.55 -44.68 13.88
C ARG A 32 13.67 -45.44 14.59
N VAL A 33 14.26 -44.86 15.64
CA VAL A 33 15.29 -45.52 16.47
C VAL A 33 14.72 -46.73 17.21
N ASN A 34 13.58 -46.58 17.88
CA ASN A 34 12.93 -47.68 18.61
C ASN A 34 12.50 -48.82 17.67
N ALA A 35 12.00 -48.49 16.46
CA ALA A 35 11.67 -49.48 15.45
C ALA A 35 12.91 -50.23 14.92
N PHE A 36 14.04 -49.52 14.77
CA PHE A 36 15.31 -50.12 14.40
C PHE A 36 15.83 -51.07 15.49
N GLN A 37 15.84 -50.64 16.75
CA GLN A 37 16.28 -51.46 17.89
C GLN A 37 15.45 -52.76 18.00
N ARG A 38 14.12 -52.68 17.88
CA ARG A 38 13.25 -53.87 17.88
C ARG A 38 13.56 -54.83 16.74
N LYS A 39 13.88 -54.31 15.55
CA LYS A 39 14.28 -55.14 14.39
C LYS A 39 15.66 -55.77 14.60
N GLN A 40 16.59 -55.02 15.18
CA GLN A 40 17.93 -55.48 15.52
C GLN A 40 17.88 -56.61 16.56
N GLU A 41 17.16 -56.42 17.67
CA GLU A 41 16.98 -57.45 18.70
C GLU A 41 16.33 -58.73 18.15
N LYS A 42 15.34 -58.59 17.25
CA LYS A 42 14.70 -59.75 16.60
C LYS A 42 15.68 -60.48 15.68
N HIS A 43 16.46 -59.74 14.91
CA HIS A 43 17.47 -60.28 14.02
C HIS A 43 18.56 -61.02 14.81
N ASP A 44 19.08 -60.41 15.87
CA ASP A 44 20.14 -60.97 16.71
C ASP A 44 19.65 -62.21 17.48
N ARG A 45 18.37 -62.22 17.92
CA ARG A 45 17.74 -63.40 18.54
C ARG A 45 17.63 -64.58 17.57
N LEU A 46 17.32 -64.33 16.30
CA LEU A 46 17.23 -65.39 15.28
C LEU A 46 18.60 -66.00 14.99
N ILE A 47 19.64 -65.15 14.90
CA ILE A 47 21.03 -65.60 14.75
C ILE A 47 21.48 -66.42 15.96
N ALA A 48 21.18 -65.97 17.18
CA ALA A 48 21.51 -66.70 18.42
C ALA A 48 20.82 -68.07 18.51
N GLN A 49 19.69 -68.27 17.83
CA GLN A 49 18.98 -69.54 17.71
C GLN A 49 19.48 -70.42 16.55
N GLY A 50 20.57 -70.04 15.87
CA GLY A 50 21.16 -70.78 14.76
C GLY A 50 20.37 -70.70 13.45
N LYS A 51 19.46 -69.73 13.31
CA LYS A 51 18.67 -69.49 12.09
C LYS A 51 19.24 -68.31 11.32
N ASP A 52 19.43 -68.46 10.01
CA ASP A 52 19.79 -67.35 9.12
C ASP A 52 18.52 -66.56 8.73
N PRO A 53 18.38 -65.28 9.12
CA PRO A 53 17.20 -64.48 8.82
C PRO A 53 17.03 -64.15 7.33
N GLY A 54 18.09 -64.18 6.51
CA GLY A 54 18.01 -63.87 5.08
C GLY A 54 17.75 -62.39 4.71
N TRP A 55 17.75 -61.46 5.70
CA TRP A 55 17.62 -60.02 5.46
C TRP A 55 18.50 -59.22 6.43
N LYS A 56 19.02 -58.06 5.98
CA LYS A 56 19.89 -57.18 6.77
C LYS A 56 19.08 -56.05 7.43
N VAL A 57 19.42 -55.72 8.67
CA VAL A 57 18.83 -54.55 9.35
C VAL A 57 19.47 -53.27 8.82
N ILE A 58 18.65 -52.37 8.27
CA ILE A 58 19.09 -51.10 7.70
C ILE A 58 19.06 -50.03 8.80
N PRO A 59 20.11 -49.19 8.95
CA PRO A 59 20.12 -48.08 9.90
C PRO A 59 18.91 -47.15 9.75
N PRO A 60 18.40 -46.56 10.85
CA PRO A 60 17.25 -45.69 10.78
C PRO A 60 17.63 -44.37 10.10
N ALA A 61 16.81 -43.92 9.14
CA ALA A 61 16.92 -42.60 8.55
C ALA A 61 16.41 -41.54 9.53
N VAL A 62 17.26 -41.14 10.47
CA VAL A 62 16.97 -40.06 11.43
C VAL A 62 17.37 -38.71 10.85
N VAL A 63 16.58 -37.70 11.17
CA VAL A 63 16.91 -36.31 10.85
C VAL A 63 17.96 -35.82 11.84
N ASP A 64 19.05 -35.27 11.35
CA ASP A 64 20.07 -34.60 12.16
C ASP A 64 19.53 -33.23 12.62
N MET A 65 19.13 -33.15 13.89
CA MET A 65 18.46 -31.99 14.45
C MET A 65 19.40 -30.80 14.62
N ASP A 66 20.68 -31.04 14.92
CA ASP A 66 21.67 -29.98 15.11
C ASP A 66 22.05 -29.36 13.76
N ARG A 67 22.18 -30.20 12.72
CA ARG A 67 22.37 -29.73 11.36
C ARG A 67 21.20 -28.90 10.84
N VAL A 68 19.96 -29.37 11.03
CA VAL A 68 18.78 -28.61 10.59
C VAL A 68 18.65 -27.28 11.34
N ARG A 69 18.98 -27.25 12.64
CA ARG A 69 19.00 -25.99 13.41
C ARG A 69 20.07 -25.03 12.90
N ALA A 70 21.27 -25.52 12.62
CA ALA A 70 22.36 -24.72 12.05
C ALA A 70 21.98 -24.16 10.66
N ASP A 71 21.35 -24.98 9.81
CA ASP A 71 20.89 -24.54 8.49
C ASP A 71 19.82 -23.43 8.59
N ILE A 72 18.86 -23.54 9.51
CA ILE A 72 17.85 -22.50 9.78
C ILE A 72 18.53 -21.21 10.23
N GLN A 73 19.43 -21.30 11.21
CA GLN A 73 20.15 -20.14 11.73
C GLN A 73 20.97 -19.47 10.63
N GLN A 74 21.68 -20.24 9.81
CA GLN A 74 22.48 -19.69 8.72
C GLN A 74 21.62 -18.97 7.68
N GLN A 75 20.44 -19.49 7.35
CA GLN A 75 19.54 -18.78 6.44
C GLN A 75 19.01 -17.46 7.01
N MET A 76 18.73 -17.42 8.32
CA MET A 76 18.32 -16.18 8.99
C MET A 76 19.44 -15.15 9.02
N VAL A 77 20.67 -15.57 9.33
CA VAL A 77 21.86 -14.71 9.33
C VAL A 77 22.13 -14.17 7.92
N ASN A 78 22.12 -15.02 6.89
CA ASN A 78 22.33 -14.58 5.51
C ASN A 78 21.30 -13.54 5.04
N LEU A 79 20.04 -13.67 5.46
CA LEU A 79 19.00 -12.69 5.15
C LEU A 79 19.24 -11.37 5.89
N ALA A 80 19.58 -11.45 7.18
CA ALA A 80 19.87 -10.29 8.01
C ALA A 80 21.07 -9.50 7.49
N ASP A 81 22.19 -10.17 7.19
CA ASP A 81 23.41 -9.56 6.67
C ASP A 81 23.15 -8.87 5.33
N LYS A 82 22.34 -9.46 4.45
CA LYS A 82 21.96 -8.86 3.17
C LYS A 82 21.18 -7.56 3.37
N TYR A 83 20.16 -7.56 4.22
CA TYR A 83 19.36 -6.35 4.44
C TYR A 83 20.14 -5.29 5.20
N GLN A 84 21.04 -5.67 6.12
CA GLN A 84 21.96 -4.74 6.75
C GLN A 84 22.93 -4.11 5.75
N ALA A 85 23.49 -4.89 4.82
CA ALA A 85 24.35 -4.37 3.76
C ALA A 85 23.59 -3.43 2.79
N MET A 86 22.32 -3.72 2.49
CA MET A 86 21.45 -2.81 1.72
C MET A 86 21.20 -1.51 2.47
N ASN A 87 20.94 -1.57 3.77
CA ASN A 87 20.66 -0.39 4.60
C ASN A 87 21.90 0.54 4.74
N ILE A 88 23.12 -0.01 4.66
CA ILE A 88 24.38 0.74 4.73
C ILE A 88 24.72 1.43 3.38
N GLN A 89 24.20 0.93 2.25
CA GLN A 89 24.47 1.50 0.92
C GLN A 89 23.48 2.60 0.49
N GLU A 90 22.40 2.85 1.24
CA GLU A 90 21.45 3.94 0.96
C GLU A 90 21.60 5.20 1.85
N PRO A 91 22.79 5.82 2.09
CA PRO A 91 22.81 7.06 2.87
C PRO A 91 22.18 8.28 2.18
N HIS A 92 22.02 8.29 0.86
CA HIS A 92 21.32 9.37 0.15
C HIS A 92 20.66 8.85 -1.11
N GLU A 93 19.50 8.23 -0.95
CA GLU A 93 18.70 7.84 -2.08
C GLU A 93 18.11 9.08 -2.76
N ASN A 94 18.61 9.42 -3.95
CA ASN A 94 18.09 10.54 -4.72
C ASN A 94 16.70 10.17 -5.29
N LYS A 95 15.66 10.43 -4.51
CA LYS A 95 14.25 10.18 -4.86
C LYS A 95 13.88 10.73 -6.23
N HIS A 96 14.46 11.87 -6.63
CA HIS A 96 14.24 12.46 -7.94
C HIS A 96 14.81 11.58 -9.07
N GLN A 97 16.06 11.10 -8.94
CA GLN A 97 16.62 10.16 -9.93
C GLN A 97 15.83 8.87 -10.01
N LYS A 98 15.37 8.33 -8.88
CA LYS A 98 14.50 7.13 -8.85
C LYS A 98 13.16 7.38 -9.54
N ALA A 99 12.54 8.54 -9.31
CA ALA A 99 11.31 8.94 -9.98
C ALA A 99 11.52 9.09 -11.49
N VAL A 100 12.61 9.72 -11.92
CA VAL A 100 12.96 9.85 -13.35
C VAL A 100 13.20 8.47 -13.98
N GLN A 101 13.92 7.57 -13.31
CA GLN A 101 14.12 6.20 -13.79
C GLN A 101 12.80 5.41 -13.84
N LEU A 102 11.91 5.60 -12.86
CA LEU A 102 10.59 4.99 -12.86
C LEU A 102 9.75 5.51 -14.03
N LEU A 103 9.73 6.82 -14.26
CA LEU A 103 9.03 7.43 -15.40
C LEU A 103 9.58 6.93 -16.74
N ALA A 104 10.91 6.86 -16.88
CA ALA A 104 11.54 6.31 -18.07
C ALA A 104 11.14 4.84 -18.30
N TYR A 105 11.17 4.01 -17.25
CA TYR A 105 10.70 2.63 -17.29
C TYR A 105 9.21 2.53 -17.66
N LEU A 106 8.35 3.35 -17.06
CA LEU A 106 6.91 3.35 -17.37
C LEU A 106 6.66 3.76 -18.83
N ASN A 107 7.37 4.76 -19.34
CA ASN A 107 7.28 5.20 -20.74
C ASN A 107 7.77 4.13 -21.72
N GLU A 108 8.88 3.46 -21.41
CA GLU A 108 9.42 2.38 -22.25
C GLU A 108 8.47 1.18 -22.30
N ASN A 109 7.90 0.78 -21.16
CA ASN A 109 6.91 -0.30 -21.11
C ASN A 109 5.58 0.11 -21.74
N ALA A 110 5.15 1.37 -21.60
CA ALA A 110 3.95 1.87 -22.26
C ALA A 110 4.04 1.74 -23.80
N ALA A 111 5.23 1.95 -24.38
CA ALA A 111 5.46 1.73 -25.81
C ALA A 111 5.37 0.24 -26.22
N GLY A 112 5.70 -0.69 -25.31
CA GLY A 112 5.57 -2.14 -25.51
C GLY A 112 4.16 -2.71 -25.38
N ILE A 113 3.23 -1.98 -24.73
CA ILE A 113 1.86 -2.43 -24.42
C ILE A 113 0.89 -2.31 -25.61
N VAL A 114 1.33 -1.85 -26.79
CA VAL A 114 0.51 -1.86 -28.00
C VAL A 114 0.29 -3.30 -28.48
N ASN A 115 -0.68 -3.97 -27.87
CA ASN A 115 -1.15 -5.28 -28.28
C ASN A 115 -1.72 -5.18 -29.70
N LYS A 116 -1.06 -5.82 -30.67
CA LYS A 116 -1.57 -5.95 -32.04
C LYS A 116 -2.79 -6.87 -32.01
N VAL A 117 -3.97 -6.27 -31.97
CA VAL A 117 -5.26 -6.96 -32.01
C VAL A 117 -5.96 -6.72 -33.34
N THR A 118 -6.73 -7.69 -33.80
CA THR A 118 -7.60 -7.49 -34.96
C THR A 118 -8.72 -6.51 -34.62
N GLN A 119 -9.30 -5.84 -35.61
CA GLN A 119 -10.42 -4.93 -35.41
C GLN A 119 -11.61 -5.61 -34.71
N TYR A 120 -11.87 -6.88 -35.03
CA TYR A 120 -12.92 -7.67 -34.38
C TYR A 120 -12.64 -7.88 -32.89
N ALA A 121 -11.41 -8.30 -32.55
CA ALA A 121 -11.00 -8.50 -31.16
C ALA A 121 -10.99 -7.18 -30.37
N ALA A 122 -10.51 -6.09 -30.97
CA ALA A 122 -10.53 -4.75 -30.37
C ALA A 122 -11.97 -4.30 -30.05
N LYS A 123 -12.89 -4.46 -31.00
CA LYS A 123 -14.31 -4.12 -30.79
C LYS A 123 -14.95 -4.97 -29.69
N ALA A 124 -14.67 -6.28 -29.67
CA ALA A 124 -15.17 -7.16 -28.63
C ALA A 124 -14.64 -6.78 -27.25
N LYS A 125 -13.34 -6.46 -27.14
CA LYS A 125 -12.70 -5.98 -25.90
C LYS A 125 -13.32 -4.66 -25.45
N ALA A 126 -13.51 -3.71 -26.36
CA ALA A 126 -14.11 -2.41 -26.05
C ALA A 126 -15.54 -2.55 -25.50
N ILE A 127 -16.38 -3.38 -26.13
CA ILE A 127 -17.75 -3.63 -25.65
C ILE A 127 -17.72 -4.28 -24.26
N LYS A 128 -16.84 -5.25 -24.03
CA LYS A 128 -16.68 -5.88 -22.71
C LYS A 128 -16.25 -4.87 -21.64
N LEU A 129 -15.29 -4.00 -21.95
CA LEU A 129 -14.86 -2.94 -21.02
C LEU A 129 -15.99 -1.95 -20.73
N MET A 130 -16.81 -1.60 -21.74
CA MET A 130 -18.01 -0.78 -21.54
C MET A 130 -19.03 -1.47 -20.61
N GLU A 131 -19.21 -2.79 -20.73
CA GLU A 131 -20.04 -3.59 -19.79
C GLU A 131 -19.46 -3.53 -18.37
N GLU A 132 -18.16 -3.75 -18.22
CA GLU A 132 -17.47 -3.76 -16.92
C GLU A 132 -17.57 -2.43 -16.17
N VAL A 133 -17.43 -1.30 -16.88
CA VAL A 133 -17.60 0.04 -16.29
C VAL A 133 -19.06 0.45 -16.11
N GLY A 134 -20.02 -0.41 -16.44
CA GLY A 134 -21.45 -0.20 -16.21
C GLY A 134 -22.14 0.72 -17.21
N ILE A 135 -21.67 0.77 -18.47
CA ILE A 135 -22.42 1.44 -19.55
C ILE A 135 -23.63 0.58 -19.93
N PRO A 136 -24.86 1.11 -19.89
CA PRO A 136 -26.02 0.37 -20.35
C PRO A 136 -25.95 0.12 -21.86
N GLU A 137 -26.52 -0.98 -22.34
CA GLU A 137 -26.59 -1.36 -23.77
C GLU A 137 -25.31 -1.07 -24.59
N PRO A 138 -24.14 -1.55 -24.13
CA PRO A 138 -22.85 -1.09 -24.64
C PRO A 138 -22.64 -1.40 -26.12
N ARG A 139 -23.26 -2.46 -26.64
CA ARG A 139 -23.26 -2.79 -28.08
C ARG A 139 -23.88 -1.71 -28.95
N GLN A 140 -24.96 -1.09 -28.48
CA GLN A 140 -25.62 0.01 -29.18
C GLN A 140 -24.82 1.30 -29.00
N ARG A 141 -24.44 1.59 -27.75
CA ARG A 141 -23.72 2.82 -27.38
C ARG A 141 -22.30 2.90 -27.93
N TYR A 142 -21.68 1.78 -28.32
CA TYR A 142 -20.37 1.74 -28.96
C TYR A 142 -20.27 2.63 -30.22
N ARG A 143 -21.40 2.84 -30.92
CA ARG A 143 -21.45 3.68 -32.12
C ARG A 143 -21.82 5.15 -31.84
N GLN A 144 -22.09 5.50 -30.59
CA GLN A 144 -22.49 6.86 -30.22
C GLN A 144 -21.28 7.78 -30.07
N TYR A 145 -21.51 9.06 -30.31
CA TYR A 145 -20.54 10.11 -30.10
C TYR A 145 -20.45 10.51 -28.62
N PRO A 146 -19.29 11.03 -28.17
CA PRO A 146 -19.12 11.48 -26.78
C PRO A 146 -20.19 12.46 -26.28
N PHE A 147 -20.70 13.34 -27.13
CA PHE A 147 -21.74 14.31 -26.74
C PHE A 147 -23.11 13.68 -26.47
N GLU A 148 -23.35 12.44 -26.92
CA GLU A 148 -24.58 11.68 -26.65
C GLU A 148 -24.53 10.99 -25.28
N PHE A 149 -23.38 10.99 -24.60
CA PHE A 149 -23.21 10.44 -23.25
C PHE A 149 -23.42 11.51 -22.18
N SER A 150 -24.02 11.10 -21.04
CA SER A 150 -24.04 11.91 -19.82
C SER A 150 -22.63 12.07 -19.24
N GLY A 151 -22.42 13.06 -18.36
CA GLY A 151 -21.11 13.29 -17.72
C GLY A 151 -20.55 12.04 -17.02
N GLY A 152 -21.39 11.35 -16.24
CA GLY A 152 -20.99 10.10 -15.58
C GLY A 152 -20.66 8.97 -16.56
N MET A 153 -21.39 8.87 -17.69
CA MET A 153 -21.07 7.86 -18.71
C MET A 153 -19.75 8.19 -19.41
N ARG A 154 -19.46 9.47 -19.71
CA ARG A 154 -18.16 9.86 -20.26
C ARG A 154 -17.02 9.49 -19.32
N GLN A 155 -17.20 9.73 -18.02
CA GLN A 155 -16.20 9.34 -17.02
C GLN A 155 -15.97 7.83 -16.97
N ARG A 156 -17.04 7.02 -17.03
CA ARG A 156 -16.95 5.56 -17.14
C ARG A 156 -16.19 5.12 -18.40
N ILE A 157 -16.41 5.78 -19.54
CA ILE A 157 -15.66 5.51 -20.78
C ILE A 157 -14.18 5.85 -20.61
N VAL A 158 -13.82 6.97 -19.95
CA VAL A 158 -12.42 7.31 -19.65
C VAL A 158 -11.76 6.22 -18.81
N ILE A 159 -12.46 5.70 -17.78
CA ILE A 159 -11.98 4.57 -16.98
C ILE A 159 -11.80 3.32 -17.86
N ALA A 160 -12.76 3.01 -18.74
CA ALA A 160 -12.66 1.87 -19.65
C ALA A 160 -11.46 1.99 -20.60
N ILE A 161 -11.15 3.19 -21.08
CA ILE A 161 -9.96 3.47 -21.90
C ILE A 161 -8.69 3.20 -21.09
N ALA A 162 -8.61 3.67 -19.85
CA ALA A 162 -7.47 3.41 -18.98
C ALA A 162 -7.28 1.91 -18.70
N LEU A 163 -8.36 1.16 -18.54
CA LEU A 163 -8.35 -0.29 -18.34
C LEU A 163 -8.06 -1.08 -19.62
N ALA A 164 -8.14 -0.48 -20.80
CA ALA A 164 -7.95 -1.19 -22.08
C ALA A 164 -6.55 -1.80 -22.22
N ALA A 165 -5.57 -1.23 -21.50
CA ALA A 165 -4.20 -1.71 -21.43
C ALA A 165 -3.98 -2.85 -20.41
N ASP A 166 -5.02 -3.25 -19.67
CA ASP A 166 -4.94 -4.16 -18.52
C ASP A 166 -3.80 -3.75 -17.55
N PRO A 167 -3.84 -2.53 -17.00
CA PRO A 167 -2.74 -2.01 -16.18
C PRO A 167 -2.69 -2.66 -14.79
N ASP A 168 -1.51 -2.71 -14.17
CA ASP A 168 -1.37 -3.06 -12.75
C ASP A 168 -1.64 -1.86 -11.82
N ILE A 169 -1.46 -0.64 -12.33
CA ILE A 169 -1.60 0.63 -11.60
C ILE A 169 -2.53 1.56 -12.36
N LEU A 170 -3.54 2.10 -11.66
CA LEU A 170 -4.44 3.13 -12.16
C LEU A 170 -4.18 4.44 -11.43
N ILE A 171 -3.88 5.50 -12.19
CA ILE A 171 -3.73 6.86 -11.65
C ILE A 171 -4.99 7.64 -12.00
N CYS A 172 -5.68 8.13 -10.98
CA CYS A 172 -6.89 8.91 -11.12
C CYS A 172 -6.63 10.34 -10.66
N ASP A 173 -6.53 11.27 -11.62
CA ASP A 173 -6.39 12.69 -11.36
C ASP A 173 -7.76 13.36 -11.37
N GLU A 174 -8.26 13.74 -10.20
CA GLU A 174 -9.53 14.42 -9.99
C GLU A 174 -10.73 13.78 -10.75
N PRO A 175 -10.91 12.45 -10.65
CA PRO A 175 -11.79 11.70 -11.56
C PRO A 175 -13.29 11.92 -11.30
N THR A 176 -13.65 12.71 -10.29
CA THR A 176 -15.03 13.05 -9.95
C THR A 176 -15.33 14.53 -10.15
N THR A 177 -14.36 15.31 -10.65
CA THR A 177 -14.56 16.73 -10.91
C THR A 177 -15.68 16.95 -11.92
N ALA A 178 -16.48 18.00 -11.68
CA ALA A 178 -17.64 18.39 -12.50
C ALA A 178 -18.77 17.35 -12.59
N LEU A 179 -18.84 16.39 -11.66
CA LEU A 179 -19.96 15.46 -11.52
C LEU A 179 -20.86 15.85 -10.35
N ASP A 180 -22.13 15.49 -10.45
CA ASP A 180 -23.08 15.56 -9.34
C ASP A 180 -22.65 14.58 -8.22
N VAL A 181 -22.96 14.92 -6.96
CA VAL A 181 -22.62 14.14 -5.76
C VAL A 181 -23.07 12.67 -5.88
N THR A 182 -24.24 12.43 -6.48
CA THR A 182 -24.78 11.07 -6.69
C THR A 182 -23.92 10.27 -7.66
N ILE A 183 -23.49 10.91 -8.76
CA ILE A 183 -22.67 10.27 -9.79
C ILE A 183 -21.25 10.05 -9.27
N GLN A 184 -20.71 11.00 -8.52
CA GLN A 184 -19.42 10.88 -7.85
C GLN A 184 -19.38 9.62 -6.97
N ALA A 185 -20.38 9.39 -6.12
CA ALA A 185 -20.46 8.17 -5.31
C ALA A 185 -20.44 6.88 -6.16
N GLN A 186 -21.21 6.86 -7.26
CA GLN A 186 -21.23 5.70 -8.17
C GLN A 186 -19.89 5.45 -8.89
N ILE A 187 -19.15 6.51 -9.22
CA ILE A 187 -17.82 6.39 -9.83
C ILE A 187 -16.81 5.85 -8.81
N LEU A 188 -16.85 6.34 -7.58
CA LEU A 188 -15.97 5.84 -6.50
C LEU A 188 -16.25 4.36 -6.20
N GLU A 189 -17.52 3.98 -6.12
CA GLU A 189 -17.91 2.58 -5.93
C GLU A 189 -17.42 1.70 -7.09
N LEU A 190 -17.55 2.17 -8.33
CA LEU A 190 -17.03 1.48 -9.50
C LEU A 190 -15.50 1.28 -9.40
N ILE A 191 -14.76 2.32 -9.06
CA ILE A 191 -13.29 2.25 -8.93
C ILE A 191 -12.91 1.26 -7.82
N ASN A 192 -13.60 1.29 -6.68
CA ASN A 192 -13.39 0.34 -5.57
C ASN A 192 -13.71 -1.11 -5.96
N LYS A 193 -14.76 -1.32 -6.76
CA LYS A 193 -15.08 -2.64 -7.32
C LYS A 193 -13.96 -3.13 -8.24
N LEU A 194 -13.53 -2.29 -9.17
CA LEU A 194 -12.44 -2.60 -10.11
C LEU A 194 -11.11 -2.88 -9.39
N LYS A 195 -10.79 -2.12 -8.33
CA LYS A 195 -9.65 -2.35 -7.44
C LYS A 195 -9.60 -3.80 -6.97
N LYS A 196 -10.73 -4.30 -6.46
CA LYS A 196 -10.86 -5.66 -5.91
C LYS A 196 -10.86 -6.73 -7.01
N GLU A 197 -11.65 -6.54 -8.05
CA GLU A 197 -11.83 -7.55 -9.11
C GLU A 197 -10.57 -7.76 -9.95
N ARG A 198 -9.80 -6.70 -10.20
CA ARG A 198 -8.59 -6.73 -11.03
C ARG A 198 -7.29 -6.67 -10.23
N ASN A 199 -7.37 -6.65 -8.90
CA ASN A 199 -6.22 -6.50 -8.00
C ASN A 199 -5.33 -5.30 -8.37
N LEU A 200 -5.97 -4.15 -8.64
CA LEU A 200 -5.29 -2.92 -9.09
C LEU A 200 -4.71 -2.15 -7.91
N SER A 201 -3.53 -1.57 -8.11
CA SER A 201 -3.04 -0.49 -7.26
C SER A 201 -3.58 0.85 -7.78
N ILE A 202 -4.10 1.69 -6.90
CA ILE A 202 -4.73 2.96 -7.30
C ILE A 202 -4.02 4.12 -6.62
N ILE A 203 -3.59 5.10 -7.43
CA ILE A 203 -3.18 6.41 -6.95
C ILE A 203 -4.34 7.35 -7.25
N PHE A 204 -4.96 7.87 -6.20
CA PHE A 204 -6.10 8.77 -6.31
C PHE A 204 -5.71 10.18 -5.86
N ILE A 205 -5.89 11.15 -6.74
CA ILE A 205 -5.54 12.55 -6.50
C ILE A 205 -6.84 13.33 -6.44
N THR A 206 -7.09 14.00 -5.31
CA THR A 206 -8.24 14.89 -5.16
C THR A 206 -7.99 15.97 -4.12
N HIS A 207 -8.71 17.08 -4.25
CA HIS A 207 -8.82 18.12 -3.25
C HIS A 207 -9.92 17.87 -2.21
N ASP A 208 -10.79 16.87 -2.39
CA ASP A 208 -11.91 16.57 -1.48
C ASP A 208 -11.55 15.46 -0.48
N LEU A 209 -11.29 15.83 0.78
CA LEU A 209 -11.01 14.85 1.84
C LEU A 209 -12.19 13.92 2.12
N GLY A 210 -13.45 14.36 1.90
CA GLY A 210 -14.63 13.52 2.12
C GLY A 210 -14.66 12.30 1.20
N VAL A 211 -14.12 12.44 -0.01
CA VAL A 211 -13.96 11.33 -0.97
C VAL A 211 -12.85 10.38 -0.53
N VAL A 212 -11.72 10.93 -0.07
CA VAL A 212 -10.53 10.15 0.29
C VAL A 212 -10.82 9.14 1.41
N ALA A 213 -11.64 9.52 2.39
CA ALA A 213 -11.95 8.70 3.56
C ALA A 213 -12.53 7.31 3.22
N ASN A 214 -13.25 7.18 2.09
CA ASN A 214 -13.93 5.93 1.69
C ASN A 214 -13.13 5.11 0.66
N MET A 215 -11.96 5.58 0.22
CA MET A 215 -11.23 4.93 -0.86
C MET A 215 -9.75 4.67 -0.56
N ALA A 216 -9.12 5.53 0.24
CA ALA A 216 -7.69 5.46 0.48
C ALA A 216 -7.34 4.55 1.65
N ASP A 217 -6.36 3.65 1.45
CA ASP A 217 -5.72 2.93 2.54
C ASP A 217 -4.65 3.81 3.22
N ARG A 218 -3.98 4.65 2.42
CA ARG A 218 -2.93 5.60 2.83
C ARG A 218 -3.17 6.95 2.18
N ILE A 219 -2.83 8.02 2.89
CA ILE A 219 -3.04 9.40 2.48
C ILE A 219 -1.70 10.13 2.50
N ALA A 220 -1.46 10.94 1.48
CA ALA A 220 -0.39 11.93 1.46
C ALA A 220 -1.00 13.30 1.20
N VAL A 221 -0.88 14.20 2.17
CA VAL A 221 -1.31 15.59 2.08
C VAL A 221 -0.17 16.38 1.46
N MET A 222 -0.48 17.10 0.39
CA MET A 222 0.49 17.91 -0.34
C MET A 222 0.15 19.40 -0.21
N TYR A 223 1.17 20.22 0.03
CA TYR A 223 1.08 21.67 -0.03
C TYR A 223 2.28 22.23 -0.78
N ALA A 224 2.05 23.21 -1.66
CA ALA A 224 3.13 23.88 -2.39
C ALA A 224 4.12 22.91 -3.10
N GLY A 225 3.60 21.80 -3.64
CA GLY A 225 4.40 20.77 -4.33
C GLY A 225 5.19 19.82 -3.42
N LYS A 226 4.96 19.84 -2.10
CA LYS A 226 5.63 18.99 -1.13
C LYS A 226 4.64 18.19 -0.29
N ILE A 227 4.99 16.95 0.02
CA ILE A 227 4.24 16.14 0.99
C ILE A 227 4.52 16.73 2.38
N VAL A 228 3.48 17.26 3.01
CA VAL A 228 3.57 17.87 4.34
C VAL A 228 3.11 16.90 5.44
N GLU A 229 2.32 15.90 5.09
CA GLU A 229 1.90 14.83 5.99
C GLU A 229 1.58 13.57 5.19
N GLN A 230 1.95 12.40 5.69
CA GLN A 230 1.56 11.12 5.09
C GLN A 230 1.31 10.08 6.17
N GLY A 231 0.31 9.23 5.99
CA GLY A 231 -0.08 8.23 6.97
C GLY A 231 -1.03 7.19 6.40
N THR A 232 -1.46 6.24 7.22
CA THR A 232 -2.72 5.54 6.96
C THR A 232 -3.88 6.53 6.97
N ALA A 233 -5.00 6.18 6.34
CA ALA A 233 -6.18 7.04 6.38
C ALA A 233 -6.63 7.33 7.82
N GLN A 234 -6.52 6.33 8.72
CA GLN A 234 -6.88 6.49 10.12
C GLN A 234 -5.97 7.51 10.82
N GLU A 235 -4.65 7.40 10.69
CA GLU A 235 -3.70 8.33 11.31
C GLU A 235 -3.96 9.78 10.86
N VAL A 236 -4.10 10.01 9.54
CA VAL A 236 -4.28 11.37 9.00
C VAL A 236 -5.64 11.98 9.37
N PHE A 237 -6.71 11.19 9.48
CA PHE A 237 -8.04 11.71 9.84
C PHE A 237 -8.25 11.89 11.35
N TYR A 238 -7.69 10.99 12.17
CA TYR A 238 -7.98 10.94 13.61
C TYR A 238 -6.87 11.48 14.50
N GLU A 239 -5.64 11.50 13.98
CA GLU A 239 -4.45 11.98 14.69
C GLU A 239 -3.62 12.90 13.77
N PRO A 240 -4.23 13.88 13.08
CA PRO A 240 -3.49 14.74 12.16
C PRO A 240 -2.40 15.51 12.91
N ALA A 241 -1.23 15.62 12.31
CA ALA A 241 -0.06 16.26 12.92
C ALA A 241 0.24 17.64 12.33
N HIS A 242 -0.01 17.84 11.03
CA HIS A 242 0.39 19.06 10.35
C HIS A 242 -0.69 20.16 10.45
N PRO A 243 -0.33 21.43 10.74
CA PRO A 243 -1.30 22.54 10.82
C PRO A 243 -2.14 22.74 9.56
N TYR A 244 -1.55 22.50 8.38
CA TYR A 244 -2.31 22.50 7.13
C TYR A 244 -3.39 21.41 7.09
N THR A 245 -3.10 20.20 7.56
CA THR A 245 -4.08 19.11 7.66
C THR A 245 -5.18 19.46 8.66
N TRP A 246 -4.86 20.10 9.79
CA TRP A 246 -5.87 20.63 10.71
C TRP A 246 -6.78 21.65 10.03
N ALA A 247 -6.19 22.53 9.23
CA ALA A 247 -6.92 23.56 8.51
C ALA A 247 -7.86 22.94 7.44
N LEU A 248 -7.38 21.92 6.71
CA LEU A 248 -8.20 21.15 5.76
C LEU A 248 -9.38 20.45 6.43
N LEU A 249 -9.15 19.76 7.56
CA LEU A 249 -10.20 19.09 8.32
C LEU A 249 -11.21 20.08 8.91
N SER A 250 -10.77 21.29 9.28
CA SER A 250 -11.65 22.37 9.75
C SER A 250 -12.57 22.91 8.64
N SER A 251 -12.11 22.91 7.39
CA SER A 251 -12.89 23.38 6.24
C SER A 251 -13.84 22.32 5.65
N MET A 252 -13.78 21.08 6.10
CA MET A 252 -14.63 20.00 5.59
C MET A 252 -16.09 20.19 6.04
N PRO A 253 -17.09 20.09 5.16
CA PRO A 253 -18.50 20.15 5.56
C PRO A 253 -18.86 18.99 6.52
N ASP A 254 -19.76 19.23 7.48
CA ASP A 254 -20.38 18.19 8.31
C ASP A 254 -21.89 18.40 8.29
N LEU A 255 -22.62 17.30 8.04
CA LEU A 255 -24.08 17.29 7.89
C LEU A 255 -24.80 17.72 9.18
N ASP A 256 -24.14 17.52 10.33
CA ASP A 256 -24.74 17.76 11.66
C ASP A 256 -24.40 19.15 12.24
N THR A 257 -23.55 19.94 11.59
CA THR A 257 -23.13 21.25 12.10
C THR A 257 -23.64 22.41 11.25
N LYS A 258 -24.29 23.37 11.92
CA LYS A 258 -24.66 24.67 11.33
C LYS A 258 -23.55 25.72 11.49
N GLU A 259 -22.37 25.33 11.96
CA GLU A 259 -21.25 26.24 12.18
C GLU A 259 -20.68 26.75 10.87
N LYS A 260 -20.14 27.97 10.91
CA LYS A 260 -19.50 28.59 9.74
C LYS A 260 -18.19 27.86 9.47
N LEU A 261 -18.06 27.28 8.27
CA LEU A 261 -16.80 26.68 7.82
C LEU A 261 -15.67 27.70 7.90
N GLU A 262 -14.60 27.35 8.61
CA GLU A 262 -13.40 28.20 8.66
C GLU A 262 -12.63 28.03 7.35
N ALA A 263 -12.48 29.13 6.61
CA ALA A 263 -11.57 29.18 5.47
C ALA A 263 -10.14 29.39 5.96
N ILE A 264 -9.18 28.71 5.31
CA ILE A 264 -7.76 28.89 5.57
C ILE A 264 -7.37 30.31 5.10
N PRO A 265 -6.91 31.20 5.99
CA PRO A 265 -6.61 32.58 5.64
C PRO A 265 -5.45 32.69 4.64
N GLY A 266 -5.37 33.83 3.96
CA GLY A 266 -4.31 34.14 2.99
C GLY A 266 -4.40 33.37 1.68
N THR A 267 -3.41 33.59 0.81
CA THR A 267 -3.29 32.95 -0.51
C THR A 267 -2.11 32.00 -0.53
N PRO A 268 -2.17 30.87 -1.29
CA PRO A 268 -1.01 30.02 -1.48
C PRO A 268 0.21 30.80 -2.02
N PRO A 269 1.43 30.42 -1.64
CA PRO A 269 2.64 31.10 -2.08
C PRO A 269 2.86 30.91 -3.59
N ASN A 270 3.52 31.90 -4.21
CA ASN A 270 3.91 31.79 -5.61
C ASN A 270 5.16 30.91 -5.73
N MET A 271 5.00 29.69 -6.24
CA MET A 271 6.11 28.73 -6.37
C MET A 271 7.14 29.05 -7.45
N ILE A 272 6.96 30.13 -8.22
CA ILE A 272 8.03 30.69 -9.06
C ILE A 272 9.13 31.29 -8.17
N TYR A 273 8.74 31.84 -7.01
CA TYR A 273 9.63 32.40 -6.00
C TYR A 273 9.31 31.73 -4.66
N PRO A 274 9.76 30.48 -4.46
CA PRO A 274 9.40 29.72 -3.28
C PRO A 274 9.88 30.46 -2.01
N PRO A 275 9.11 30.41 -0.92
CA PRO A 275 9.53 30.98 0.35
C PRO A 275 10.78 30.27 0.87
N LYS A 276 11.54 30.97 1.72
CA LYS A 276 12.81 30.48 2.25
C LYS A 276 12.62 29.30 3.24
N GLY A 277 11.59 29.39 4.08
CA GLY A 277 11.22 28.36 5.06
C GLY A 277 10.00 27.55 4.64
N ASP A 278 9.20 27.09 5.60
CA ASP A 278 7.94 26.40 5.35
C ASP A 278 7.00 27.23 4.47
N ALA A 279 6.55 26.62 3.37
CA ALA A 279 5.63 27.23 2.45
C ALA A 279 4.28 27.57 3.10
N PHE A 280 3.89 26.89 4.17
CA PHE A 280 2.66 27.14 4.89
C PHE A 280 2.79 28.20 6.00
N ALA A 281 3.99 28.68 6.32
CA ALA A 281 4.25 29.59 7.44
C ALA A 281 3.34 30.83 7.47
N ASP A 282 3.19 31.54 6.34
CA ASP A 282 2.37 32.75 6.22
C ASP A 282 0.87 32.53 6.50
N ARG A 283 0.41 31.28 6.41
CA ARG A 283 -1.00 30.88 6.58
C ARG A 283 -1.22 30.05 7.83
N ASN A 284 -0.14 29.67 8.52
CA ASN A 284 -0.16 28.85 9.71
C ASN A 284 -0.36 29.73 10.96
N ARG A 285 -1.49 29.56 11.65
CA ARG A 285 -1.76 30.25 12.93
C ARG A 285 -0.78 29.87 14.04
N TYR A 286 -0.05 28.78 13.87
CA TYR A 286 0.92 28.21 14.80
C TYR A 286 2.37 28.37 14.30
N ALA A 287 2.62 29.22 13.28
CA ALA A 287 3.95 29.44 12.76
C ALA A 287 4.89 30.00 13.84
N MET A 288 6.09 29.43 13.92
CA MET A 288 7.21 29.91 14.72
C MET A 288 8.19 30.67 13.83
N GLU A 289 9.12 31.39 14.45
CA GLU A 289 10.15 32.17 13.72
C GLU A 289 10.97 31.28 12.76
N ILE A 290 11.31 30.06 13.21
CA ILE A 290 12.03 29.08 12.39
C ILE A 290 11.28 28.65 11.13
N ASP A 291 9.93 28.65 11.13
CA ASP A 291 9.12 28.31 9.94
C ASP A 291 9.35 29.30 8.79
N PHE A 292 9.74 30.55 9.09
CA PHE A 292 10.06 31.54 8.05
C PHE A 292 11.50 31.46 7.55
N GLU A 293 12.38 30.79 8.28
CA GLU A 293 13.82 30.73 7.99
C GLU A 293 14.25 29.43 7.34
N MET A 294 13.66 28.31 7.76
CA MET A 294 14.04 26.96 7.35
C MET A 294 12.83 26.06 7.15
N GLU A 295 12.95 25.15 6.19
CA GLU A 295 11.93 24.13 5.96
C GLU A 295 11.98 23.05 7.04
N PRO A 296 10.83 22.60 7.58
CA PRO A 296 10.79 21.52 8.53
C PRO A 296 11.23 20.21 7.88
N PRO A 297 12.07 19.40 8.56
CA PRO A 297 12.32 18.03 8.13
C PRO A 297 11.04 17.20 8.29
N MET A 298 10.98 16.06 7.62
CA MET A 298 9.91 15.09 7.83
C MET A 298 10.15 14.39 9.18
N PHE A 299 9.27 14.61 10.16
CA PHE A 299 9.31 13.93 11.45
C PHE A 299 8.45 12.67 11.40
N ASP A 300 9.00 11.54 11.84
CA ASP A 300 8.26 10.28 11.95
C ASP A 300 7.53 10.21 13.30
N LEU A 301 6.20 10.16 13.27
CA LEU A 301 5.35 9.96 14.46
C LEU A 301 5.15 8.47 14.75
N SER A 302 5.03 7.68 13.68
CA SER A 302 4.90 6.21 13.70
C SER A 302 5.65 5.60 12.51
N PRO A 303 5.80 4.27 12.42
CA PRO A 303 6.35 3.62 11.22
C PRO A 303 5.57 3.91 9.92
N THR A 304 4.31 4.34 10.04
CA THR A 304 3.41 4.61 8.92
C THR A 304 3.03 6.07 8.77
N HIS A 305 3.24 6.91 9.80
CA HIS A 305 2.82 8.30 9.85
C HIS A 305 3.98 9.26 10.07
N SER A 306 4.08 10.25 9.20
CA SER A 306 5.07 11.31 9.29
C SER A 306 4.53 12.66 8.81
N ALA A 307 5.09 13.75 9.34
CA ALA A 307 4.70 15.11 8.99
C ALA A 307 5.90 16.07 9.01
N ALA A 308 5.90 17.03 8.08
CA ALA A 308 6.93 18.05 7.96
C ALA A 308 6.46 19.34 8.65
N THR A 309 6.57 19.41 9.98
CA THR A 309 6.24 20.63 10.73
C THR A 309 7.17 20.81 11.93
N TRP A 310 7.62 22.04 12.17
CA TRP A 310 8.47 22.35 13.32
C TRP A 310 7.75 22.19 14.67
N LEU A 311 6.41 22.11 14.69
CA LEU A 311 5.64 21.85 15.91
C LEU A 311 5.94 20.48 16.55
N LEU A 312 6.51 19.54 15.79
CA LEU A 312 6.93 18.22 16.28
C LEU A 312 8.34 18.23 16.88
N HIS A 313 9.06 19.34 16.78
CA HIS A 313 10.39 19.47 17.38
C HIS A 313 10.29 19.44 18.92
N PRO A 314 11.23 18.79 19.64
CA PRO A 314 11.18 18.71 21.11
C PRO A 314 11.09 20.06 21.84
N ASP A 315 11.70 21.10 21.26
CA ASP A 315 11.72 22.46 21.81
C ASP A 315 10.52 23.31 21.39
N ALA A 316 9.61 22.77 20.56
CA ALA A 316 8.43 23.50 20.10
C ALA A 316 7.41 23.67 21.23
N PRO A 317 6.61 24.76 21.22
CA PRO A 317 5.49 24.90 22.13
C PRO A 317 4.47 23.79 21.86
N LYS A 318 3.87 23.25 22.92
CA LYS A 318 2.80 22.25 22.80
C LYS A 318 1.57 22.89 22.18
N ALA A 319 1.44 22.77 20.85
CA ALA A 319 0.29 23.19 20.09
C ALA A 319 -0.74 22.05 20.06
N ASN A 320 -2.00 22.37 20.38
CA ASN A 320 -3.11 21.44 20.20
C ASN A 320 -3.87 21.80 18.92
N PRO A 321 -4.46 20.80 18.23
CA PRO A 321 -5.35 21.05 17.12
C PRO A 321 -6.49 22.00 17.52
N PRO A 322 -7.04 22.80 16.58
CA PRO A 322 -8.19 23.66 16.84
C PRO A 322 -9.37 22.87 17.42
N ALA A 323 -10.16 23.49 18.30
CA ALA A 323 -11.30 22.84 18.96
C ALA A 323 -12.29 22.20 17.95
N VAL A 324 -12.51 22.86 16.80
CA VAL A 324 -13.34 22.35 15.70
C VAL A 324 -12.83 21.01 15.17
N VAL A 325 -11.50 20.86 15.04
CA VAL A 325 -10.87 19.60 14.60
C VAL A 325 -11.03 18.53 15.66
N VAL A 326 -10.78 18.86 16.94
CA VAL A 326 -10.91 17.91 18.05
C VAL A 326 -12.34 17.37 18.17
N GLU A 327 -13.33 18.25 18.12
CA GLU A 327 -14.75 17.85 18.18
C GLU A 327 -15.16 17.03 16.96
N ARG A 328 -14.66 17.38 15.77
CA ARG A 328 -14.89 16.60 14.55
C ARG A 328 -14.29 15.20 14.65
N ILE A 329 -13.05 15.08 15.09
CA ILE A 329 -12.37 13.80 15.32
C ILE A 329 -13.20 12.96 16.30
N ARG A 330 -13.68 13.56 17.39
CA ARG A 330 -14.54 12.89 18.36
C ARG A 330 -15.83 12.34 17.72
N LYS A 331 -16.53 13.14 16.92
CA LYS A 331 -17.74 12.71 16.19
C LYS A 331 -17.45 11.60 15.18
N MET A 332 -16.36 11.73 14.42
CA MET A 332 -15.95 10.71 13.46
C MET A 332 -15.63 9.39 14.16
N LYS A 333 -14.92 9.40 15.30
CA LYS A 333 -14.66 8.21 16.11
C LYS A 333 -15.96 7.56 16.60
N ALA A 334 -16.90 8.36 17.13
CA ALA A 334 -18.20 7.85 17.56
C ALA A 334 -19.01 7.20 16.42
N ARG A 335 -19.01 7.78 15.22
CA ARG A 335 -19.67 7.19 14.04
C ARG A 335 -18.98 5.89 13.59
N ALA A 336 -17.65 5.83 13.64
CA ALA A 336 -16.89 4.64 13.27
C ALA A 336 -17.14 3.47 14.24
N GLU A 337 -17.27 3.74 15.54
CA GLU A 337 -17.62 2.72 16.53
C GLU A 337 -19.01 2.12 16.28
N VAL A 338 -20.00 2.94 15.96
CA VAL A 338 -21.36 2.48 15.61
C VAL A 338 -21.35 1.58 14.39
N ASN A 339 -20.65 1.96 13.32
CA ASN A 339 -20.56 1.17 12.09
C ASN A 339 -19.72 -0.12 12.22
N SER A 340 -18.91 -0.26 13.27
CA SER A 340 -18.14 -1.48 13.54
C SER A 340 -18.92 -2.57 14.29
N HIS A 341 -20.12 -2.22 14.76
CA HIS A 341 -21.04 -3.10 15.47
C HIS A 341 -22.26 -3.55 14.63
N GLU A 342 -22.31 -3.14 13.36
CA GLU A 342 -23.19 -3.66 12.30
C GLU A 342 -22.38 -4.51 11.32
#